data_AF-A0AAV5IL76-F1
#
_entry.id   AF-A0AAV5IL76-F1
#
_cell.length_a   1.000
_cell.length_b   1.000
_cell.length_c   1.000
_cell.angle_alpha   90.00
_cell.angle_beta   90.00
_cell.angle_gamma   90.00
#
_symmetry.space_group_name_H-M   'P 1'
#
loop_
_entity.id
_entity.type
_entity.pdbx_description
1 polymer ?
#
loop_
_entity_poly.entity_id
_entity_poly.type
_entity_poly.pdbx_seq_one_letter_code
_entity_poly.pdbx_strand_id
1 'polypeptide(L)'
;MIHLQILRKSSQAQARKQLPPLLAAASRSFSELSSEQSTRSRPAFGIAFDIDGVLLLGHSPVGGSPRALKRLYDDSGALRIPYIFLTNGGGFPESKRASELKELLGVNVSPLQVLQGHSPFKQLVNRFENELIVAVGKGEPAAVMSEYGFQNVLSIDEYASFFDNIDPLAPYKKWISKEVVCENSSSIKGMTQASSIYSQRVQAAFIVSDSVDWSRDIQVTLKFQLFQNFHVHLAIEFDLSR
;
A
#
# COMPACT_ATOMS: atom_id res chain seq x y z
N MET A 1 1.12 28.66 -59.00
CA MET A 1 0.32 29.68 -58.30
C MET A 1 -0.98 29.02 -57.84
N ILE A 2 -1.09 28.65 -56.57
CA ILE A 2 -2.37 28.30 -55.95
C ILE A 2 -2.36 28.93 -54.55
N HIS A 3 -3.43 29.67 -54.29
CA HIS A 3 -3.57 30.71 -53.28
C HIS A 3 -3.91 30.12 -51.92
N LEU A 4 -3.18 30.55 -50.89
CA LEU A 4 -3.48 30.33 -49.47
C LEU A 4 -4.78 31.08 -49.10
N GLN A 5 -5.75 30.40 -48.49
CA GLN A 5 -6.85 31.05 -47.77
C GLN A 5 -7.01 30.39 -46.40
N ILE A 6 -6.64 31.18 -45.39
CA ILE A 6 -6.81 30.92 -43.96
C ILE A 6 -8.27 31.23 -43.62
N LEU A 7 -9.02 30.23 -43.14
CA LEU A 7 -10.35 30.42 -42.57
C LEU A 7 -10.29 30.17 -41.06
N ARG A 8 -10.30 31.28 -40.30
CA ARG A 8 -10.66 31.31 -38.88
C ARG A 8 -12.17 31.09 -38.76
N LYS A 9 -12.60 30.13 -37.93
CA LYS A 9 -13.92 30.17 -37.29
C LYS A 9 -13.79 29.87 -35.80
N SER A 10 -14.61 30.60 -35.08
CA SER A 10 -14.52 31.01 -33.68
C SER A 10 -15.11 30.00 -32.69
N SER A 11 -14.42 29.90 -31.55
CA SER A 11 -14.93 29.78 -30.17
C SER A 11 -16.46 29.81 -30.02
N GLN A 12 -17.04 28.70 -29.55
CA GLN A 12 -18.34 28.67 -28.91
C GLN A 12 -18.14 28.42 -27.41
N ALA A 13 -18.44 29.43 -26.61
CA ALA A 13 -18.49 29.40 -25.16
C ALA A 13 -19.72 28.61 -24.70
N GLN A 14 -19.52 27.58 -23.87
CA GLN A 14 -20.60 26.92 -23.16
C GLN A 14 -20.88 27.64 -21.83
N ALA A 15 -22.14 28.02 -21.67
CA ALA A 15 -22.66 28.87 -20.62
C ALA A 15 -22.57 28.21 -19.23
N ARG A 16 -21.91 28.92 -18.32
CA ARG A 16 -21.86 28.69 -16.88
C ARG A 16 -23.23 29.02 -16.28
N LYS A 17 -23.97 28.03 -15.79
CA LYS A 17 -25.19 28.27 -15.00
C LYS A 17 -24.80 28.92 -13.67
N GLN A 18 -25.15 30.19 -13.49
CA GLN A 18 -25.02 30.92 -12.23
C GLN A 18 -26.23 30.62 -11.33
N LEU A 19 -25.96 30.31 -10.06
CA LEU A 19 -26.94 30.28 -8.98
C LEU A 19 -26.91 31.64 -8.24
N PRO A 20 -28.06 32.17 -7.78
CA PRO A 20 -28.12 33.51 -7.20
C PRO A 20 -27.55 33.57 -5.77
N PRO A 21 -27.04 34.72 -5.32
CA PRO A 21 -26.47 34.89 -4.00
C PRO A 21 -27.53 35.35 -2.99
N LEU A 22 -27.70 34.63 -1.88
CA LEU A 22 -28.37 35.17 -0.70
C LEU A 22 -27.67 34.65 0.58
N LEU A 23 -26.73 35.45 1.08
CA LEU A 23 -26.32 35.43 2.48
C LEU A 23 -26.88 36.70 3.12
N ALA A 24 -27.89 36.57 3.99
CA ALA A 24 -28.11 37.48 5.11
C ALA A 24 -29.14 36.90 6.10
N ALA A 25 -28.67 36.68 7.32
CA ALA A 25 -29.39 36.81 8.59
C ALA A 25 -30.67 35.99 8.83
N ALA A 26 -30.54 34.97 9.67
CA ALA A 26 -31.54 34.66 10.68
C ALA A 26 -30.84 34.17 11.97
N SER A 27 -30.51 35.13 12.83
CA SER A 27 -30.35 34.87 14.26
C SER A 27 -31.74 34.55 14.80
N ARG A 28 -31.97 33.30 15.25
CA ARG A 28 -32.99 32.94 16.22
C ARG A 28 -32.48 31.82 17.11
N SER A 29 -32.20 32.20 18.35
CA SER A 29 -32.03 31.30 19.49
C SER A 29 -33.19 30.31 19.56
N PHE A 30 -32.85 29.04 19.80
CA PHE A 30 -33.76 28.08 20.43
C PHE A 30 -33.00 27.48 21.61
N SER A 31 -33.27 28.02 22.80
CA SER A 31 -32.97 27.34 24.05
C SER A 31 -33.90 26.14 24.21
N GLU A 32 -33.33 25.07 24.76
CA GLU A 32 -33.96 24.03 25.57
C GLU A 32 -35.10 23.21 24.92
N LEU A 33 -34.74 21.98 24.55
CA LEU A 33 -35.51 20.82 24.97
C LEU A 33 -34.54 19.68 25.28
N SER A 34 -34.29 19.53 26.57
CA SER A 34 -33.56 18.45 27.19
C SER A 34 -34.29 17.13 26.92
N SER A 35 -33.77 16.32 26.01
CA SER A 35 -33.94 14.88 26.08
C SER A 35 -32.60 14.29 26.50
N GLU A 36 -32.47 13.98 27.78
CA GLU A 36 -31.38 13.18 28.33
C GLU A 36 -31.43 11.77 27.73
N GLN A 37 -30.87 11.62 26.54
CA GLN A 37 -30.27 10.37 26.12
C GLN A 37 -28.79 10.66 25.98
N SER A 38 -28.00 10.06 26.86
CA SER A 38 -26.54 10.04 26.83
C SER A 38 -26.05 9.37 25.55
N THR A 39 -26.16 10.05 24.41
CA THR A 39 -25.39 9.73 23.23
C THR A 39 -24.01 10.32 23.50
N ARG A 40 -23.05 9.51 23.95
CA ARG A 40 -21.63 9.92 24.00
C ARG A 40 -21.29 10.53 22.64
N SER A 41 -21.13 11.85 22.58
CA SER A 41 -20.84 12.54 21.33
C SER A 41 -19.53 12.00 20.79
N ARG A 42 -19.56 11.34 19.64
CA ARG A 42 -18.34 10.91 18.96
C ARG A 42 -17.44 12.13 18.78
N PRO A 43 -16.13 12.04 19.08
CA PRO A 43 -15.24 13.17 18.91
C PRO A 43 -15.23 13.62 17.45
N ALA A 44 -15.09 14.93 17.23
CA ALA A 44 -15.06 15.52 15.90
C ALA A 44 -13.73 15.30 15.15
N PHE A 45 -12.81 14.50 15.71
CA PHE A 45 -11.48 14.26 15.16
C PHE A 45 -11.03 12.81 15.41
N GLY A 46 -10.02 12.39 14.64
CA GLY A 46 -9.27 11.16 14.84
C GLY A 46 -7.76 11.40 14.75
N ILE A 47 -6.97 10.39 15.11
CA ILE A 47 -5.50 10.48 15.13
C ILE A 47 -4.91 9.45 14.17
N ALA A 48 -3.97 9.87 13.33
CA ALA A 48 -3.12 8.94 12.59
C ALA A 48 -1.74 8.92 13.26
N PHE A 49 -1.30 7.75 13.72
CA PHE A 49 0.02 7.58 14.30
C PHE A 49 0.98 7.03 13.25
N ASP A 50 2.07 7.75 13.02
CA ASP A 50 3.26 7.12 12.46
C ASP A 50 3.78 6.06 13.44
N ILE A 51 4.47 5.04 12.92
CA ILE A 51 4.98 3.92 13.71
C ILE A 51 6.45 4.12 14.02
N ASP A 52 7.29 4.22 12.99
CA ASP A 52 8.73 4.14 13.11
C ASP A 52 9.32 5.47 13.58
N GLY A 53 9.90 5.48 14.78
CA GLY A 53 10.39 6.69 15.45
C GLY A 53 9.34 7.45 16.27
N VAL A 54 8.06 7.07 16.18
CA VAL A 54 6.97 7.69 16.94
C VAL A 54 6.41 6.74 18.01
N LEU A 55 5.94 5.57 17.61
CA LEU A 55 5.42 4.56 18.54
C LEU A 55 6.45 3.49 18.86
N LEU A 56 7.26 3.10 17.87
CA LEU A 56 8.26 2.04 17.96
C LEU A 56 9.61 2.52 17.39
N LEU A 57 10.71 2.03 17.96
CA LEU A 57 12.05 2.11 17.38
C LEU A 57 12.55 0.66 17.21
N GLY A 58 12.47 0.15 15.99
CA GLY A 58 12.57 -1.29 15.74
C GLY A 58 11.41 -2.03 16.40
N HIS A 59 11.70 -3.00 17.28
CA HIS A 59 10.69 -3.74 18.05
C HIS A 59 10.48 -3.20 19.47
N SER A 60 11.03 -2.03 19.80
CA SER A 60 10.95 -1.45 21.14
C SER A 60 9.98 -0.26 21.17
N PRO A 61 9.01 -0.21 22.10
CA PRO A 61 8.17 0.96 22.28
C PRO A 61 8.96 2.22 22.62
N VAL A 62 8.64 3.33 21.95
CA VAL A 62 9.29 4.62 22.19
C VAL A 62 8.64 5.31 23.39
N GLY A 63 9.44 5.52 24.43
CA GLY A 63 9.04 6.26 25.63
C GLY A 63 7.72 5.77 26.22
N GLY A 64 6.72 6.66 26.29
CA GLY A 64 5.40 6.38 26.86
C GLY A 64 4.35 5.91 25.86
N SER A 65 4.72 5.48 24.64
CA SER A 65 3.77 5.19 23.55
C SER A 65 2.65 4.20 23.94
N PRO A 66 2.90 3.09 24.68
CA PRO A 66 1.82 2.20 25.10
C PRO A 66 0.84 2.89 26.06
N ARG A 67 1.36 3.72 26.97
CA ARG A 67 0.53 4.48 27.93
C ARG A 67 -0.28 5.57 27.24
N ALA A 68 0.28 6.21 26.22
CA ALA A 68 -0.42 7.21 25.42
C ALA A 68 -1.62 6.60 24.68
N LEU A 69 -1.43 5.44 24.03
CA LEU A 69 -2.52 4.74 23.35
C LEU A 69 -3.62 4.27 24.32
N LYS A 70 -3.24 3.75 25.51
CA LYS A 70 -4.22 3.37 26.54
C LYS A 70 -5.09 4.54 27.02
N ARG A 71 -4.60 5.78 26.97
CA ARG A 71 -5.40 6.98 27.33
C ARG A 71 -6.48 7.33 26.31
N LEU A 72 -6.46 6.72 25.12
CA LEU A 72 -7.51 6.88 24.11
C LEU A 72 -8.74 6.04 24.42
N TYR A 73 -8.71 5.20 25.46
CA TYR A 73 -9.81 4.38 25.93
C TYR A 73 -10.41 4.97 27.22
N ASP A 74 -11.69 4.69 27.47
CA ASP A 74 -12.32 4.97 28.76
C ASP A 74 -12.12 3.83 29.76
N ASP A 75 -12.60 4.01 30.99
CA ASP A 75 -12.46 3.00 32.05
C ASP A 75 -13.22 1.70 31.76
N SER A 76 -14.17 1.71 30.82
CA SER A 76 -14.86 0.50 30.33
C SER A 76 -14.11 -0.22 29.21
N GLY A 77 -12.97 0.32 28.77
CA GLY A 77 -12.19 -0.18 27.65
C GLY A 77 -12.78 0.19 26.28
N ALA A 78 -13.76 1.10 26.23
CA ALA A 78 -14.31 1.59 24.98
C ALA A 78 -13.42 2.70 24.41
N LEU A 79 -13.19 2.65 23.09
CA LEU A 79 -12.38 3.64 22.41
C LEU A 79 -13.08 5.00 22.43
N ARG A 80 -12.42 6.01 23.00
CA ARG A 80 -12.91 7.39 23.08
C ARG A 80 -12.54 8.22 21.87
N ILE A 81 -11.30 8.06 21.39
CA ILE A 81 -10.75 8.81 20.25
C ILE A 81 -10.36 7.81 19.16
N PRO A 82 -10.98 7.86 17.97
CA PRO A 82 -10.63 6.95 16.89
C PRO A 82 -9.21 7.22 16.39
N TYR A 83 -8.47 6.15 16.12
CA TYR A 83 -7.13 6.27 15.58
C TYR A 83 -6.79 5.14 14.60
N ILE A 84 -5.82 5.43 13.74
CA ILE A 84 -5.18 4.51 12.81
C ILE A 84 -3.65 4.57 12.98
N PHE A 85 -2.98 3.51 12.53
CA PHE A 85 -1.55 3.45 12.32
C PHE A 85 -1.28 3.66 10.83
N LEU A 86 -0.42 4.62 10.50
CA LEU A 86 -0.08 4.98 9.13
C LEU A 86 1.45 4.99 9.00
N THR A 87 2.02 4.09 8.22
CA THR A 87 3.47 4.01 8.00
C THR A 87 3.78 3.85 6.51
N ASN A 88 4.92 4.39 6.09
CA ASN A 88 5.50 4.10 4.77
C ASN A 88 6.17 2.72 4.73
N GLY A 89 6.42 2.11 5.90
CA GLY A 89 6.93 0.75 6.03
C GLY A 89 5.95 -0.30 5.52
N GLY A 90 6.41 -1.54 5.43
CA GLY A 90 5.67 -2.60 4.75
C GLY A 90 6.37 -3.95 4.78
N GLY A 91 5.89 -4.84 3.91
CA GLY A 91 6.51 -6.14 3.64
C GLY A 91 5.77 -7.31 4.26
N PHE A 92 4.75 -7.07 5.09
CA PHE A 92 3.89 -8.13 5.63
C PHE A 92 2.43 -7.69 5.57
N PRO A 93 1.48 -8.64 5.56
CA PRO A 93 0.06 -8.29 5.60
C PRO A 93 -0.30 -7.42 6.81
N GLU A 94 -1.29 -6.54 6.65
CA GLU A 94 -1.75 -5.65 7.72
C GLU A 94 -2.24 -6.44 8.94
N SER A 95 -2.74 -7.66 8.75
CA SER A 95 -3.15 -8.58 9.81
C SER A 95 -1.99 -9.01 10.71
N LYS A 96 -0.84 -9.32 10.10
CA LYS A 96 0.40 -9.67 10.80
C LYS A 96 0.97 -8.45 11.52
N ARG A 97 0.99 -7.28 10.86
CA ARG A 97 1.46 -6.03 11.49
C ARG A 97 0.56 -5.59 12.64
N ALA A 98 -0.77 -5.73 12.53
CA ALA A 98 -1.71 -5.46 13.62
C ALA A 98 -1.46 -6.36 14.83
N SER A 99 -1.18 -7.65 14.61
CA SER A 99 -0.88 -8.60 15.68
C SER A 99 0.41 -8.24 16.43
N GLU A 100 1.45 -7.85 15.69
CA GLU A 100 2.71 -7.38 16.28
C GLU A 100 2.50 -6.08 17.10
N LEU A 101 1.79 -5.09 16.52
CA LEU A 101 1.48 -3.83 17.22
C LEU A 101 0.68 -4.07 18.50
N LYS A 102 -0.27 -5.01 18.48
CA LYS A 102 -1.05 -5.41 19.65
C LYS A 102 -0.15 -5.95 20.76
N GLU A 103 0.81 -6.81 20.43
CA GLU A 103 1.75 -7.38 21.39
C GLU A 103 2.66 -6.31 21.99
N LEU A 104 3.28 -5.48 21.13
CA LEU A 104 4.26 -4.47 21.56
C LEU A 104 3.63 -3.31 22.34
N LEU A 105 2.43 -2.88 21.96
CA LEU A 105 1.78 -1.68 22.52
C LEU A 105 0.71 -2.02 23.59
N GLY A 106 0.35 -3.30 23.72
CA GLY A 106 -0.60 -3.77 24.73
C GLY A 106 -2.00 -3.16 24.59
N VAL A 107 -2.43 -2.89 23.35
CA VAL A 107 -3.77 -2.43 22.99
C VAL A 107 -4.32 -3.30 21.86
N ASN A 108 -5.63 -3.48 21.77
CA ASN A 108 -6.21 -4.20 20.64
C ASN A 108 -6.05 -3.37 19.36
N VAL A 109 -5.51 -4.00 18.32
CA VAL A 109 -5.33 -3.39 17.00
C VAL A 109 -6.04 -4.23 15.97
N SER A 110 -7.01 -3.63 15.27
CA SER A 110 -7.64 -4.26 14.10
C SER A 110 -6.75 -4.09 12.86
N PRO A 111 -6.69 -5.08 11.95
CA PRO A 111 -6.01 -4.92 10.67
C PRO A 111 -6.51 -3.71 9.87
N LEU A 112 -7.80 -3.36 10.01
CA LEU A 112 -8.40 -2.18 9.36
C LEU A 112 -7.87 -0.84 9.90
N GLN A 113 -7.20 -0.85 11.06
CA GLN A 113 -6.56 0.34 11.62
C GLN A 113 -5.13 0.51 11.11
N VAL A 114 -4.57 -0.45 10.36
CA VAL A 114 -3.19 -0.40 9.89
C VAL A 114 -3.17 -0.05 8.41
N LEU A 115 -2.50 1.03 8.07
CA LEU A 115 -2.21 1.45 6.70
C LEU A 115 -0.69 1.45 6.50
N GLN A 116 -0.22 0.61 5.59
CA GLN A 116 1.19 0.45 5.22
C GLN A 116 1.43 1.06 3.84
N GLY A 117 2.69 1.23 3.47
CA GLY A 117 3.07 1.84 2.18
C GLY A 117 2.40 1.13 0.99
N HIS A 118 2.21 -0.19 1.07
CA HIS A 118 1.58 -0.99 0.03
C HIS A 118 0.04 -1.05 0.07
N SER A 119 -0.62 -0.58 1.13
CA SER A 119 -2.09 -0.66 1.26
C SER A 119 -2.88 -0.06 0.09
N PRO A 120 -2.43 1.03 -0.58
CA PRO A 120 -3.10 1.56 -1.78
C PRO A 120 -3.19 0.56 -2.95
N PHE A 121 -2.32 -0.45 -3.03
CA PHE A 121 -2.34 -1.44 -4.12
C PHE A 121 -3.64 -2.26 -4.18
N LYS A 122 -4.43 -2.31 -3.10
CA LYS A 122 -5.81 -2.85 -3.11
C LYS A 122 -6.68 -2.23 -4.21
N GLN A 123 -6.45 -0.98 -4.57
CA GLN A 123 -7.20 -0.28 -5.62
C GLN A 123 -6.83 -0.73 -7.04
N LEU A 124 -5.69 -1.40 -7.20
CA LEU A 124 -5.15 -1.81 -8.50
C LEU A 124 -5.52 -3.26 -8.87
N VAL A 125 -6.19 -3.98 -7.97
CA VAL A 125 -6.61 -5.38 -8.17
C VAL A 125 -7.45 -5.52 -9.44
N ASN A 126 -8.46 -4.68 -9.64
CA ASN A 126 -9.33 -4.73 -10.82
C ASN A 126 -8.57 -4.64 -12.17
N ARG A 127 -7.36 -4.05 -12.18
CA ARG A 127 -6.54 -3.89 -13.37
C ARG A 127 -5.61 -5.09 -13.62
N PHE A 128 -5.19 -5.78 -12.57
CA PHE A 128 -4.11 -6.77 -12.64
C PHE A 128 -4.45 -8.11 -11.96
N GLU A 129 -5.70 -8.34 -11.56
CA GLU A 129 -6.15 -9.52 -10.81
C GLU A 129 -5.62 -10.83 -11.40
N ASN A 130 -5.79 -11.02 -12.71
CA ASN A 130 -5.39 -12.26 -13.41
C ASN A 130 -4.07 -12.11 -14.17
N GLU A 131 -3.40 -10.98 -14.05
CA GLU A 131 -2.14 -10.70 -14.74
C GLU A 131 -0.95 -11.20 -13.93
N LEU A 132 0.11 -11.64 -14.61
CA LEU A 132 1.35 -11.99 -13.91
C LEU A 132 2.01 -10.73 -13.38
N ILE A 133 2.13 -10.62 -12.06
CA ILE A 133 2.78 -9.51 -11.38
C ILE A 133 3.95 -10.00 -10.54
N VAL A 134 4.95 -9.14 -10.36
CA VAL A 134 6.10 -9.41 -9.49
C VAL A 134 6.05 -8.48 -8.29
N ALA A 135 6.05 -9.04 -7.09
CA ALA A 135 6.06 -8.32 -5.83
C ALA A 135 7.50 -8.23 -5.29
N VAL A 136 7.95 -7.00 -5.02
CA VAL A 136 9.34 -6.68 -4.67
C VAL A 136 9.41 -6.15 -3.24
N GLY A 137 10.38 -6.64 -2.47
CA GLY A 137 10.68 -6.14 -1.13
C GLY A 137 10.94 -7.24 -0.10
N LYS A 138 11.35 -6.84 1.09
CA LYS A 138 11.55 -7.71 2.26
C LYS A 138 10.22 -8.28 2.80
N GLY A 139 10.32 -9.36 3.57
CA GLY A 139 9.18 -10.00 4.22
C GLY A 139 8.45 -10.98 3.30
N GLU A 140 7.14 -10.82 3.20
CA GLU A 140 6.20 -11.67 2.45
C GLU A 140 5.44 -10.85 1.37
N PRO A 141 6.14 -10.19 0.42
CA PRO A 141 5.50 -9.29 -0.54
C PRO A 141 4.49 -10.02 -1.44
N ALA A 142 4.75 -11.29 -1.79
CA ALA A 142 3.80 -12.09 -2.57
C ALA A 142 2.50 -12.37 -1.79
N ALA A 143 2.61 -12.70 -0.50
CA ALA A 143 1.44 -12.96 0.35
C ALA A 143 0.57 -11.71 0.53
N VAL A 144 1.20 -10.53 0.68
CA VAL A 144 0.49 -9.23 0.73
C VAL A 144 -0.36 -9.02 -0.51
N MET A 145 0.23 -9.19 -1.69
CA MET A 145 -0.48 -8.97 -2.95
C MET A 145 -1.58 -10.03 -3.16
N SER A 146 -1.33 -11.29 -2.81
CA SER A 146 -2.36 -12.35 -2.87
C SER A 146 -3.54 -12.06 -1.94
N GLU A 147 -3.32 -11.54 -0.73
CA GLU A 147 -4.39 -11.15 0.19
C GLU A 147 -5.22 -9.98 -0.34
N TYR A 148 -4.63 -9.10 -1.17
CA TYR A 148 -5.37 -8.03 -1.84
C TYR A 148 -6.25 -8.53 -2.99
N GLY A 149 -6.03 -9.76 -3.48
CA GLY A 149 -6.81 -10.39 -4.53
C GLY A 149 -6.09 -10.56 -5.87
N PHE A 150 -4.78 -10.31 -5.93
CA PHE A 150 -3.99 -10.63 -7.12
C PHE A 150 -3.78 -12.15 -7.18
N GLN A 151 -4.08 -12.79 -8.32
CA GLN A 151 -4.09 -14.25 -8.45
C GLN A 151 -2.75 -14.81 -8.90
N ASN A 152 -2.06 -14.10 -9.81
CA ASN A 152 -0.81 -14.56 -10.43
C ASN A 152 0.38 -13.74 -9.93
N VAL A 153 0.77 -13.99 -8.68
CA VAL A 153 1.82 -13.25 -7.97
C VAL A 153 3.07 -14.11 -7.82
N LEU A 154 4.23 -13.53 -8.13
CA LEU A 154 5.54 -14.05 -7.75
C LEU A 154 6.29 -13.03 -6.90
N SER A 155 7.00 -13.48 -5.88
CA SER A 155 8.05 -12.66 -5.26
C SER A 155 9.20 -12.46 -6.25
N ILE A 156 9.98 -11.40 -6.07
CA ILE A 156 11.16 -11.15 -6.90
C ILE A 156 12.22 -12.26 -6.76
N ASP A 157 12.33 -12.87 -5.57
CA ASP A 157 13.19 -14.03 -5.32
C ASP A 157 12.74 -15.23 -6.17
N GLU A 158 11.45 -15.58 -6.15
CA GLU A 158 10.89 -16.66 -6.96
C GLU A 158 11.05 -16.36 -8.45
N TYR A 159 10.70 -15.16 -8.91
CA TYR A 159 10.84 -14.79 -10.32
C TYR A 159 12.29 -14.92 -10.79
N ALA A 160 13.26 -14.43 -10.00
CA ALA A 160 14.67 -14.51 -10.34
C ALA A 160 15.20 -15.96 -10.39
N SER A 161 14.65 -16.86 -9.56
CA SER A 161 15.07 -18.26 -9.53
C SER A 161 14.83 -19.02 -10.84
N PHE A 162 13.93 -18.53 -11.70
CA PHE A 162 13.68 -19.11 -13.02
C PHE A 162 14.72 -18.71 -14.08
N PHE A 163 15.65 -17.81 -13.80
CA PHE A 163 16.58 -17.31 -14.81
C PHE A 163 18.03 -17.40 -14.34
N ASP A 164 18.78 -18.33 -14.97
CA ASP A 164 20.22 -18.40 -14.80
C ASP A 164 20.87 -17.06 -15.18
N ASN A 165 21.78 -16.58 -14.34
CA ASN A 165 22.55 -15.35 -14.55
C ASN A 165 21.73 -14.04 -14.61
N ILE A 166 20.47 -14.03 -14.15
CA ILE A 166 19.68 -12.79 -14.05
C ILE A 166 20.30 -11.80 -13.05
N ASP A 167 21.06 -12.33 -12.10
CA ASP A 167 21.84 -11.59 -11.12
C ASP A 167 23.34 -11.81 -11.35
N PRO A 168 24.02 -10.88 -12.06
CA PRO A 168 25.45 -10.99 -12.33
C PRO A 168 26.32 -10.97 -11.07
N LEU A 169 25.79 -10.47 -9.96
CA LEU A 169 26.53 -10.39 -8.69
C LEU A 169 26.31 -11.61 -7.80
N ALA A 170 25.42 -12.54 -8.16
CA ALA A 170 25.14 -13.75 -7.39
C ALA A 170 26.41 -14.50 -6.95
N PRO A 171 27.44 -14.71 -7.80
CA PRO A 171 28.67 -15.41 -7.40
C PRO A 171 29.46 -14.72 -6.28
N TYR A 172 29.23 -13.42 -6.04
CA TYR A 172 29.93 -12.63 -5.03
C TYR A 172 29.13 -12.48 -3.72
N LYS A 173 27.89 -12.99 -3.66
CA LYS A 173 26.98 -12.84 -2.50
C LYS A 173 27.15 -14.00 -1.52
N LYS A 174 28.08 -13.83 -0.57
CA LYS A 174 28.39 -14.82 0.48
C LYS A 174 27.27 -15.08 1.48
N TRP A 175 26.25 -14.21 1.54
CA TRP A 175 25.12 -14.32 2.46
C TRP A 175 23.98 -15.18 1.91
N ILE A 176 23.95 -15.47 0.61
CA ILE A 176 22.95 -16.34 -0.03
C ILE A 176 23.23 -17.83 0.28
N SER A 177 24.46 -18.15 0.68
CA SER A 177 25.02 -19.52 0.71
C SER A 177 24.50 -20.44 1.82
N LYS A 178 23.34 -20.19 2.46
CA LYS A 178 22.87 -21.10 3.52
C LYS A 178 21.40 -21.53 3.57
N GLU A 179 20.46 -20.92 2.85
CA GLU A 179 19.04 -21.31 3.12
C GLU A 179 18.03 -20.84 2.06
N VAL A 180 18.33 -20.98 0.75
CA VAL A 180 17.28 -20.90 -0.29
C VAL A 180 17.59 -21.89 -1.43
N VAL A 181 17.79 -23.16 -1.08
CA VAL A 181 17.39 -24.22 -2.02
C VAL A 181 16.00 -24.60 -1.56
N CYS A 182 15.02 -24.37 -2.41
CA CYS A 182 13.63 -24.73 -2.20
C CYS A 182 13.46 -26.26 -2.10
N GLU A 183 13.94 -26.88 -1.03
CA GLU A 183 13.42 -28.15 -0.54
C GLU A 183 12.14 -27.82 0.22
N ASN A 184 11.04 -27.59 -0.50
CA ASN A 184 9.65 -27.78 -0.06
C ASN A 184 8.68 -27.11 -1.06
N SER A 185 8.57 -27.65 -2.28
CA SER A 185 7.28 -27.80 -2.98
C SER A 185 7.45 -28.45 -4.34
N SER A 186 7.11 -29.75 -4.41
CA SER A 186 6.59 -30.43 -5.59
C SER A 186 7.34 -30.21 -6.92
N SER A 187 8.34 -31.05 -7.17
CA SER A 187 9.17 -31.18 -8.38
C SER A 187 8.40 -31.40 -9.70
N ILE A 188 7.06 -31.43 -9.66
CA ILE A 188 6.15 -31.57 -10.81
C ILE A 188 5.38 -30.26 -11.09
N LYS A 189 5.11 -29.42 -10.08
CA LYS A 189 4.50 -28.08 -10.28
C LYS A 189 5.53 -27.06 -10.78
N GLY A 190 6.77 -27.10 -10.28
CA GLY A 190 7.82 -26.16 -10.72
C GLY A 190 8.18 -26.26 -12.21
N MET A 191 8.11 -27.46 -12.80
CA MET A 191 8.50 -27.68 -14.21
C MET A 191 7.40 -27.27 -15.21
N THR A 192 6.12 -27.34 -14.83
CA THR A 192 4.99 -26.82 -15.62
C THR A 192 4.81 -25.31 -15.44
N GLN A 193 5.18 -24.78 -14.28
CA GLN A 193 5.11 -23.35 -13.99
C GLN A 193 6.26 -22.58 -14.66
N ALA A 194 7.49 -23.12 -14.68
CA ALA A 194 8.64 -22.49 -15.33
C ALA A 194 8.42 -22.26 -16.84
N SER A 195 7.92 -23.27 -17.57
CA SER A 195 7.62 -23.13 -19.01
C SER A 195 6.53 -22.10 -19.28
N SER A 196 5.55 -21.96 -18.37
CA SER A 196 4.55 -20.90 -18.44
C SER A 196 5.15 -19.52 -18.17
N ILE A 197 6.09 -19.40 -17.21
CA ILE A 197 6.73 -18.13 -16.85
C ILE A 197 7.65 -17.61 -17.96
N TYR A 198 8.40 -18.50 -18.63
CA TYR A 198 9.18 -18.09 -19.81
C TYR A 198 8.31 -17.58 -20.96
N SER A 199 7.06 -18.03 -21.02
CA SER A 199 6.11 -17.69 -22.09
C SER A 199 5.21 -16.51 -21.72
N GLN A 200 4.99 -16.26 -20.43
CA GLN A 200 4.10 -15.22 -19.93
C GLN A 200 4.86 -13.92 -19.70
N ARG A 201 4.29 -12.83 -20.20
CA ARG A 201 4.82 -11.49 -19.98
C ARG A 201 4.45 -11.03 -18.57
N VAL A 202 5.40 -10.50 -17.81
CA VAL A 202 5.08 -9.79 -16.56
C VAL A 202 4.36 -8.51 -16.95
N GLN A 203 3.27 -8.17 -16.25
CA GLN A 203 2.43 -7.02 -16.59
C GLN A 203 2.60 -5.82 -15.63
N ALA A 204 2.95 -6.07 -14.37
CA ALA A 204 3.30 -5.02 -13.41
C ALA A 204 4.26 -5.52 -12.31
N ALA A 205 5.08 -4.62 -11.79
CA ALA A 205 5.96 -4.86 -10.65
C ALA A 205 5.56 -3.90 -9.54
N PHE A 206 5.32 -4.46 -8.36
CA PHE A 206 4.84 -3.74 -7.19
C PHE A 206 5.92 -3.75 -6.13
N ILE A 207 6.45 -2.58 -5.81
CA ILE A 207 7.41 -2.42 -4.73
C ILE A 207 6.61 -2.32 -3.42
N VAL A 208 6.53 -3.44 -2.70
CA VAL A 208 5.78 -3.59 -1.46
C VAL A 208 6.56 -3.02 -0.29
N SER A 209 7.89 -3.14 -0.31
CA SER A 209 8.79 -2.60 0.71
C SER A 209 10.23 -2.55 0.20
N ASP A 210 11.17 -2.10 1.03
CA ASP A 210 12.59 -2.07 0.66
C ASP A 210 13.12 -3.47 0.30
N SER A 211 13.91 -3.53 -0.76
CA SER A 211 14.65 -4.73 -1.14
C SER A 211 15.67 -5.14 -0.08
N VAL A 212 15.90 -6.45 0.04
CA VAL A 212 17.07 -7.00 0.77
C VAL A 212 18.27 -7.08 -0.17
N ASP A 213 18.04 -7.52 -1.42
CA ASP A 213 19.06 -7.63 -2.45
C ASP A 213 18.89 -6.57 -3.54
N TRP A 214 19.29 -5.34 -3.22
CA TRP A 214 19.11 -4.20 -4.11
C TRP A 214 19.72 -4.41 -5.49
N SER A 215 20.89 -5.07 -5.55
CA SER A 215 21.59 -5.27 -6.83
C SER A 215 20.80 -6.15 -7.80
N ARG A 216 20.25 -7.27 -7.31
CA ARG A 216 19.39 -8.15 -8.09
C ARG A 216 18.07 -7.46 -8.39
N ASP A 217 17.44 -6.87 -7.39
CA ASP A 217 16.08 -6.37 -7.51
C ASP A 217 16.01 -5.19 -8.48
N ILE A 218 17.02 -4.30 -8.48
CA ILE A 218 17.17 -3.24 -9.49
C ILE A 218 17.38 -3.84 -10.88
N GLN A 219 18.30 -4.81 -11.03
CA GLN A 219 18.59 -5.46 -12.31
C GLN A 219 17.33 -6.11 -12.92
N VAL A 220 16.58 -6.87 -12.11
CA VAL A 220 15.34 -7.55 -12.53
C VAL A 220 14.25 -6.53 -12.87
N THR A 221 14.07 -5.50 -12.03
CA THR A 221 13.03 -4.49 -12.26
C THR A 221 13.31 -3.65 -13.51
N LEU A 222 14.57 -3.27 -13.76
CA LEU A 222 14.96 -2.57 -14.99
C LEU A 222 14.77 -3.45 -16.24
N LYS A 223 14.97 -4.77 -16.12
CA LYS A 223 14.69 -5.71 -17.21
C LYS A 223 13.23 -5.67 -17.64
N PHE A 224 12.28 -5.54 -16.69
CA PHE A 224 10.86 -5.37 -17.03
C PHE A 224 10.62 -4.10 -17.84
N GLN A 225 11.22 -2.97 -17.42
CA GLN A 225 11.00 -1.68 -18.07
C GLN A 225 11.57 -1.63 -19.49
N LEU A 226 12.81 -2.10 -19.67
CA LEU A 226 13.55 -1.94 -20.93
C LEU A 226 13.13 -2.93 -22.02
N PHE A 227 12.81 -4.17 -21.64
CA PHE A 227 12.59 -5.23 -22.62
C PHE A 227 11.12 -5.56 -22.86
N GLN A 228 10.19 -4.97 -22.08
CA GLN A 228 8.78 -5.34 -22.16
C GLN A 228 7.79 -4.19 -22.34
N ASN A 229 8.12 -2.89 -22.40
CA ASN A 229 7.14 -1.76 -22.44
C ASN A 229 6.17 -1.79 -21.23
N PHE A 230 6.73 -1.61 -20.03
CA PHE A 230 6.10 -1.91 -18.75
C PHE A 230 5.80 -0.66 -17.90
N HIS A 231 4.95 -0.80 -16.87
CA HIS A 231 4.69 0.24 -15.87
C HIS A 231 5.13 -0.25 -14.49
N VAL A 232 6.08 0.47 -13.87
CA VAL A 232 6.46 0.25 -12.47
C VAL A 232 5.54 1.11 -11.59
N HIS A 233 4.87 0.49 -10.62
CA HIS A 233 4.01 1.20 -9.68
C HIS A 233 4.69 1.29 -8.31
N LEU A 234 4.92 2.52 -7.86
CA LEU A 234 5.36 2.84 -6.52
C LEU A 234 4.16 3.44 -5.77
N ALA A 235 3.82 2.93 -4.59
CA ALA A 235 2.81 3.55 -3.74
C ALA A 235 3.41 4.77 -3.02
N ILE A 236 3.68 5.83 -3.78
CA ILE A 236 3.82 7.19 -3.25
C ILE A 236 3.00 8.10 -4.17
N GLU A 237 1.68 7.95 -4.14
CA GLU A 237 0.76 8.97 -4.66
C GLU A 237 0.06 9.62 -3.47
N PHE A 238 0.64 10.74 -3.02
CA PHE A 238 -0.15 11.72 -2.26
C PHE A 238 -1.01 12.47 -3.28
N ASP A 239 -2.28 12.10 -3.37
CA ASP A 239 -3.28 12.93 -4.04
C ASP A 239 -3.46 14.22 -3.21
N LEU A 240 -2.70 15.26 -3.55
CA LEU A 240 -2.86 16.63 -3.03
C LEU A 240 -3.90 17.41 -3.86
N SER A 241 -4.99 16.77 -4.28
CA SER A 241 -6.10 17.47 -4.92
C SER A 241 -7.45 17.22 -4.21
N ARG A 242 -7.69 17.98 -3.14
CA ARG A 242 -9.00 18.51 -2.75
C ARG A 242 -8.87 19.60 -1.69
#